data_AF-A0A960E9P8-F1
#
_entry.id   AF-A0A960E9P8-F1
#
_cell.length_a   1.000
_cell.length_b   1.000
_cell.length_c   1.000
_cell.angle_alpha   90.00
_cell.angle_beta   90.00
_cell.angle_gamma   90.00
#
_symmetry.space_group_name_H-M   'P 1'
#
loop_
_entity.id
_entity.type
_entity.pdbx_description
1 polymer ?
#
loop_
_entity_poly.entity_id
_entity_poly.type
_entity_poly.pdbx_seq_one_letter_code
_entity_poly.pdbx_strand_id
1 'polypeptide(L)' 'KIDDYPLGVYVLPKHLDEKVARFHLDSLGVKLTKLTDEQAEYIGVEPSGPYKPDHYRY' A
#
# COMPACT_ATOMS: atom_id res chain seq x y z
N LYS A 1 20.31 13.76 -3.92
CA LYS A 1 18.90 14.24 -3.90
C LYS A 1 18.39 14.63 -5.28
N ILE A 2 19.05 15.53 -6.02
CA ILE A 2 18.74 15.71 -7.47
C ILE A 2 19.14 14.45 -8.25
N ASP A 3 20.22 13.76 -7.85
CA ASP A 3 20.63 12.50 -8.47
C ASP A 3 19.61 11.35 -8.28
N ASP A 4 18.83 11.39 -7.19
CA ASP A 4 17.81 10.37 -6.88
C ASP A 4 16.48 10.62 -7.60
N TYR A 5 16.24 11.88 -7.98
CA TYR A 5 15.04 12.34 -8.67
C TYR A 5 15.45 13.34 -9.76
N PRO A 6 15.91 12.85 -10.93
CA PRO A 6 16.17 13.71 -12.07
C PRO A 6 14.92 14.48 -12.50
N LEU A 7 15.05 15.43 -13.42
CA LEU A 7 13.89 16.20 -13.87
C LEU A 7 12.84 15.28 -14.53
N GLY A 8 11.66 15.18 -13.92
CA GLY A 8 10.61 14.27 -14.35
C GLY A 8 9.38 14.32 -13.45
N VAL A 9 8.35 13.54 -13.81
CA VAL A 9 7.15 13.35 -12.99
C VAL A 9 7.26 12.00 -12.28
N TYR A 10 7.05 12.02 -10.97
CA TYR A 10 7.14 10.84 -10.11
C TYR A 10 5.85 10.67 -9.34
N VAL A 11 5.54 9.42 -9.02
CA VAL A 11 4.42 9.05 -8.14
C VAL A 11 4.96 8.47 -6.85
N LEU A 12 4.18 8.60 -5.77
CA LEU A 12 4.53 7.95 -4.51
C LEU A 12 4.40 6.43 -4.64
N PRO A 13 5.27 5.65 -3.98
CA PRO A 13 5.14 4.20 -3.93
C PRO A 13 3.87 3.79 -3.17
N LYS A 14 3.27 2.65 -3.56
CA LYS A 14 1.98 2.17 -3.02
C LYS A 14 1.93 2.02 -1.50
N HIS A 15 3.03 1.62 -0.85
CA HIS A 15 3.02 1.46 0.61
C HIS A 15 2.76 2.80 1.32
N LEU A 16 3.13 3.94 0.73
CA LEU A 16 2.81 5.26 1.25
C LEU A 16 1.35 5.61 1.01
N ASP A 17 0.80 5.25 -0.15
CA ASP A 17 -0.63 5.43 -0.47
C ASP A 17 -1.52 4.64 0.49
N GLU A 18 -1.22 3.36 0.72
CA GLU A 18 -1.91 2.53 1.70
C GLU A 18 -1.75 3.06 3.14
N LYS A 19 -0.62 3.69 3.47
CA LYS A 19 -0.41 4.33 4.77
C LYS A 19 -1.30 5.56 4.93
N VAL A 20 -1.46 6.37 3.88
CA VAL A 20 -2.41 7.48 3.86
C VAL A 20 -3.83 6.96 4.13
N ALA A 21 -4.26 5.90 3.44
CA ALA A 21 -5.57 5.29 3.68
C ALA A 21 -5.75 4.82 5.15
N ARG A 22 -4.73 4.15 5.72
CA ARG A 22 -4.78 3.67 7.11
C ARG A 22 -5.02 4.77 8.14
N PHE A 23 -4.45 5.97 7.95
CA PHE A 23 -4.66 7.09 8.88
C PHE A 23 -6.09 7.61 8.94
N HIS A 24 -6.90 7.33 7.92
CA HIS A 24 -8.29 7.81 7.86
C HIS A 24 -9.31 6.79 8.40
N LEU A 25 -8.92 5.52 8.59
CA LEU A 25 -9.85 4.44 8.95
C LEU A 25 -10.55 4.67 10.29
N ASP A 26 -9.80 5.08 11.31
CA ASP A 26 -10.33 5.30 12.66
C ASP A 26 -11.38 6.41 12.68
N SER A 27 -11.16 7.49 11.91
CA SER A 27 -12.13 8.59 11.78
C SER A 27 -13.44 8.14 11.12
N LEU A 28 -13.42 7.05 10.35
CA LEU A 28 -14.59 6.49 9.68
C LEU A 28 -15.19 5.30 10.44
N GLY A 29 -14.62 4.93 11.60
CA GLY A 29 -15.05 3.77 12.38
C GLY A 29 -14.83 2.43 11.68
N VAL A 30 -13.93 2.38 10.69
CA VAL A 30 -13.68 1.18 9.88
C VAL A 30 -12.75 0.23 10.65
N LYS A 31 -13.11 -1.06 10.68
CA LYS A 31 -12.23 -2.12 11.18
C LYS A 31 -11.65 -2.91 10.01
N LEU A 32 -10.35 -2.75 9.78
CA LEU A 32 -9.65 -3.45 8.71
C LEU A 32 -9.33 -4.90 9.13
N THR A 33 -9.72 -5.87 8.30
CA THR A 33 -9.34 -7.27 8.49
C THR A 33 -7.84 -7.45 8.28
N LYS A 34 -7.20 -8.27 9.11
CA LYS A 34 -5.79 -8.67 8.94
C LYS A 34 -5.73 -10.04 8.28
N LEU A 35 -4.88 -10.17 7.26
CA LEU A 35 -4.55 -11.45 6.67
C LEU A 35 -3.80 -12.30 7.68
N THR A 36 -4.04 -13.61 7.67
CA THR A 36 -3.13 -14.58 8.30
C THR A 36 -1.91 -14.78 7.40
N ASP A 37 -0.82 -15.32 7.95
CA ASP A 37 0.38 -15.61 7.17
C ASP A 37 0.10 -16.56 6.01
N GLU A 38 -0.72 -17.60 6.24
CA GLU A 38 -1.17 -18.55 5.21
C GLU A 38 -1.96 -17.86 4.08
N GLN A 39 -2.85 -16.91 4.41
CA GLN A 39 -3.62 -16.17 3.40
C GLN A 39 -2.73 -15.23 2.59
N ALA A 40 -1.78 -14.57 3.24
CA ALA A 40 -0.83 -13.66 2.61
C ALA A 40 0.07 -14.42 1.63
N GLU A 41 0.60 -15.57 2.06
CA GLU A 41 1.38 -16.49 1.22
C GLU A 41 0.55 -17.00 0.03
N TYR A 42 -0.70 -17.41 0.28
CA TYR A 42 -1.60 -17.93 -0.75
C TYR A 42 -1.83 -16.95 -1.91
N ILE A 43 -1.94 -15.65 -1.63
CA ILE A 43 -2.13 -14.61 -2.66
C ILE A 43 -0.81 -13.90 -3.05
N GLY A 44 0.32 -14.32 -2.49
CA GLY A 44 1.65 -13.80 -2.82
C GLY A 44 1.87 -12.33 -2.43
N VAL A 45 1.38 -11.90 -1.27
CA VAL A 45 1.58 -10.54 -0.75
C VAL A 45 2.14 -10.57 0.68
N GLU A 46 2.79 -9.49 1.10
CA GLU A 46 3.14 -9.31 2.51
C GLU A 46 1.87 -9.04 3.36
N PRO A 47 1.78 -9.53 4.62
CA PRO A 47 0.65 -9.24 5.50
C PRO A 47 0.39 -7.73 5.71
N SER A 48 1.45 -6.91 5.61
CA SER A 48 1.38 -5.45 5.69
C SER A 48 1.11 -4.74 4.36
N GLY A 49 1.04 -5.47 3.25
CA GLY A 49 1.00 -4.93 1.90
C GLY A 49 2.38 -4.57 1.34
N PRO A 50 2.47 -4.05 0.10
CA PRO A 50 1.35 -3.62 -0.74
C PRO A 50 0.42 -4.75 -1.16
N TYR A 51 -0.89 -4.53 -1.07
CA TYR A 51 -1.90 -5.57 -1.29
C TYR A 51 -2.30 -5.74 -2.76
N LYS A 52 -1.79 -4.89 -3.65
CA LYS A 52 -2.14 -4.85 -5.08
C LYS A 52 -0.94 -4.46 -5.94
N PRO A 53 -0.82 -5.03 -7.16
CA PRO A 53 0.27 -4.72 -8.07
C PRO A 53 0.15 -3.31 -8.69
N ASP A 54 1.23 -2.81 -9.28
CA ASP A 54 1.34 -1.43 -9.81
C ASP A 54 0.28 -1.05 -10.83
N HIS A 55 -0.06 -1.95 -11.72
CA HIS A 55 -1.05 -1.74 -12.78
C HIS A 55 -2.51 -1.88 -12.30
N TYR A 56 -2.74 -2.18 -11.01
CA TYR A 56 -4.09 -2.30 -10.47
C TYR A 56 -4.77 -0.92 -10.41
N ARG A 57 -6.02 -0.86 -10.86
CA ARG A 57 -6.70 0.43 -11.07
C ARG A 57 -7.28 1.04 -9.82
N TYR A 58 -7.61 0.25 -8.79
CA TYR A 58 -7.90 0.60 -7.38
C TYR A 58 -8.10 -0.67 -6.59
#